data_AF-A0A062VJA9-F1
#
_entry.id   AF-A0A062VJA9-F1
#
_cell.length_a   1.000
_cell.length_b   1.000
_cell.length_c   1.000
_cell.angle_alpha   90.00
_cell.angle_beta   90.00
_cell.angle_gamma   90.00
#
_symmetry.space_group_name_H-M   'P 1'
#
loop_
_entity.id
_entity.type
_entity.pdbx_description
1 polymer ?
#
loop_
_entity_poly.entity_id
_entity_poly.type
_entity_poly.pdbx_seq_one_letter_code
_entity_poly.pdbx_strand_id
1 'polypeptide(L)'
;MKNLVKIAVGLGLAALMLTAACATNPDISPEETAERRARLAAVSLLPDCAAAQTLTGDRAERLPDCRFSGVKGLHLILKTDPLDWEMLGPSGFVSISVMDRQGRPIADFSEVIHGLYVYPQLLDVNGDRRADLIIPRSTDAVNMVYALWIQQESGDFIHAGQVTGAEIAWTAGGMIAAASRTGASDWETAYYRVTGAALQELALVHAAGSQPPRRGGRCEILRLAPGLEPTSFCAAP
;
A
#
# COMPACT_ATOMS: atom_id res chain seq x y z
N MET A 1 84.54 -29.37 -45.54
CA MET A 1 83.41 -29.40 -46.49
C MET A 1 82.29 -28.55 -45.90
N LYS A 2 81.89 -27.47 -46.60
CA LYS A 2 80.54 -26.85 -46.74
C LYS A 2 79.65 -26.80 -45.47
N ASN A 3 79.04 -25.71 -44.96
CA ASN A 3 78.63 -24.36 -45.37
C ASN A 3 78.14 -23.64 -44.06
N LEU A 4 78.39 -22.35 -43.78
CA LEU A 4 77.49 -21.18 -44.02
C LEU A 4 76.03 -21.43 -43.51
N VAL A 5 75.34 -20.66 -42.64
CA VAL A 5 75.14 -19.18 -42.53
C VAL A 5 74.21 -18.80 -41.35
N LYS A 6 74.56 -17.67 -40.69
CA LYS A 6 73.81 -16.52 -40.08
C LYS A 6 72.48 -16.62 -39.27
N ILE A 7 72.55 -16.00 -38.07
CA ILE A 7 71.75 -14.87 -37.50
C ILE A 7 70.20 -14.96 -37.49
N ALA A 8 69.58 -14.84 -36.29
CA ALA A 8 68.58 -13.80 -35.98
C ALA A 8 68.31 -13.66 -34.47
N VAL A 9 68.38 -12.41 -34.02
CA VAL A 9 67.99 -11.86 -32.71
C VAL A 9 66.45 -11.85 -32.60
N GLY A 10 65.92 -12.04 -31.39
CA GLY A 10 64.49 -11.81 -31.12
C GLY A 10 64.17 -11.80 -29.63
N LEU A 11 64.22 -10.60 -29.03
CA LEU A 11 63.67 -10.30 -27.71
C LEU A 11 62.15 -10.52 -27.69
N GLY A 12 61.64 -11.14 -26.63
CA GLY A 12 60.21 -11.20 -26.31
C GLY A 12 59.98 -11.02 -24.82
N LEU A 13 59.86 -9.76 -24.39
CA LEU A 13 59.34 -9.39 -23.07
C LEU A 13 57.87 -9.83 -22.98
N ALA A 14 57.57 -10.82 -22.14
CA ALA A 14 56.20 -11.11 -21.73
C ALA A 14 55.86 -10.21 -20.54
N ALA A 15 55.16 -9.11 -20.81
CA ALA A 15 54.55 -8.27 -19.78
C ALA A 15 53.37 -9.01 -19.14
N LEU A 16 53.50 -9.41 -17.89
CA LEU A 16 52.36 -9.82 -17.05
C LEU A 16 51.52 -8.56 -16.76
N MET A 17 50.41 -8.41 -17.48
CA MET A 17 49.32 -7.52 -17.06
C MET A 17 48.57 -8.21 -15.92
N LEU A 18 48.75 -7.71 -14.69
CA LEU A 18 47.82 -8.00 -13.59
C LEU A 18 46.52 -7.23 -13.86
N THR A 19 45.54 -7.90 -14.47
CA THR A 19 44.15 -7.43 -14.43
C THR A 19 43.58 -7.78 -13.05
N ALA A 20 43.45 -6.77 -12.19
CA ALA A 20 42.65 -6.86 -10.99
C ALA A 20 41.18 -7.05 -11.40
N ALA A 21 40.77 -8.30 -11.53
CA ALA A 21 39.37 -8.68 -11.69
C ALA A 21 38.67 -8.52 -10.34
N CYS A 22 38.28 -7.29 -10.01
CA CYS A 22 37.15 -7.08 -9.11
C CYS A 22 35.95 -7.72 -9.81
N ALA A 23 35.47 -8.84 -9.28
CA ALA A 23 34.25 -9.50 -9.74
C ALA A 23 33.05 -8.56 -9.53
N THR A 24 32.79 -7.70 -10.52
CA THR A 24 31.54 -6.96 -10.64
C THR A 24 30.48 -7.95 -11.12
N ASN A 25 29.41 -8.12 -10.34
CA ASN A 25 28.21 -8.82 -10.79
C ASN A 25 27.82 -8.34 -12.21
N PRO A 26 27.66 -9.22 -13.21
CA PRO A 26 27.63 -8.83 -14.61
C PRO A 26 26.24 -8.41 -15.14
N ASP A 27 25.33 -7.88 -14.32
CA ASP A 27 23.92 -7.73 -14.74
C ASP A 27 23.27 -6.35 -14.53
N ILE A 28 24.01 -5.28 -14.23
CA ILE A 28 23.39 -3.94 -14.11
C ILE A 28 24.22 -2.93 -14.88
N SER A 29 23.57 -2.22 -15.82
CA SER A 29 24.25 -1.20 -16.63
C SER A 29 24.64 0.02 -15.78
N PRO A 30 25.69 0.78 -16.17
CA PRO A 30 26.02 2.04 -15.51
C PRO A 30 24.87 3.05 -15.52
N GLU A 31 24.09 3.07 -16.61
CA GLU A 31 22.90 3.91 -16.77
C GLU A 31 21.83 3.53 -15.74
N GLU A 32 21.50 2.25 -15.61
CA GLU A 32 20.54 1.76 -14.63
C GLU A 32 20.99 2.07 -13.20
N THR A 33 22.30 1.97 -12.93
CA THR A 33 22.87 2.36 -11.64
C THR A 33 22.70 3.85 -11.36
N ALA A 34 22.90 4.70 -12.37
CA ALA A 34 22.70 6.15 -12.26
C ALA A 34 21.22 6.50 -12.02
N GLU A 35 20.31 5.86 -12.76
CA GLU A 35 18.88 6.03 -12.58
C GLU A 35 18.41 5.60 -11.18
N ARG A 36 18.85 4.44 -10.69
CA ARG A 36 18.53 3.97 -9.33
C ARG A 36 18.99 4.98 -8.27
N ARG A 37 20.20 5.53 -8.40
CA ARG A 37 20.69 6.59 -7.50
C ARG A 37 19.85 7.86 -7.61
N ALA A 38 19.47 8.27 -8.81
CA ALA A 38 18.63 9.45 -9.03
C ALA A 38 17.25 9.29 -8.39
N ARG A 39 16.62 8.11 -8.50
CA ARG A 39 15.34 7.80 -7.85
C ARG A 39 15.45 7.85 -6.33
N LEU A 40 16.48 7.22 -5.75
CA LEU A 40 16.72 7.26 -4.32
C LEU A 40 16.98 8.69 -3.81
N ALA A 41 17.73 9.49 -4.56
CA ALA A 41 17.95 10.89 -4.25
C ALA A 41 16.62 11.67 -4.27
N ALA A 42 15.79 11.49 -5.30
CA ALA A 42 14.48 12.12 -5.39
C ALA A 42 13.56 11.74 -4.22
N VAL A 43 13.49 10.45 -3.85
CA VAL A 43 12.74 9.98 -2.67
C VAL A 43 13.23 10.64 -1.40
N SER A 44 14.55 10.77 -1.22
CA SER A 44 15.13 11.34 0.00
C SER A 44 14.76 12.80 0.24
N LEU A 45 14.38 13.53 -0.83
CA LEU A 45 13.95 14.92 -0.76
C LEU A 45 12.47 15.08 -0.39
N LEU A 46 11.67 14.00 -0.50
CA LEU A 46 10.26 14.06 -0.16
C LEU A 46 10.04 14.09 1.35
N PRO A 47 9.10 14.91 1.84
CA PRO A 47 8.70 14.88 3.24
C PRO A 47 8.07 13.54 3.60
N ASP A 48 8.10 13.20 4.88
CA ASP A 48 7.29 12.09 5.39
C ASP A 48 5.80 12.44 5.30
N CYS A 49 4.95 11.47 4.92
CA CYS A 49 3.52 11.71 4.78
C CYS A 49 2.83 12.13 6.09
N ALA A 50 3.29 11.68 7.26
CA ALA A 50 2.75 12.16 8.54
C ALA A 50 3.14 13.62 8.81
N ALA A 51 4.36 14.01 8.40
CA ALA A 51 4.81 15.41 8.48
C ALA A 51 4.02 16.30 7.50
N ALA A 52 3.79 15.81 6.28
CA ALA A 52 2.96 16.49 5.29
C ALA A 52 1.52 16.67 5.78
N GLN A 53 0.91 15.64 6.37
CA GLN A 53 -0.43 15.71 6.96
C GLN A 53 -0.52 16.75 8.07
N THR A 54 0.49 16.84 8.92
CA THR A 54 0.53 17.88 9.98
C THR A 54 0.49 19.30 9.41
N LEU A 55 1.04 19.51 8.20
CA LEU A 55 1.07 20.80 7.53
C LEU A 55 -0.21 21.11 6.74
N THR A 56 -0.77 20.11 6.06
CA THR A 56 -1.93 20.29 5.16
C THR A 56 -3.28 20.00 5.82
N GLY A 57 -3.27 19.39 7.00
CA GLY A 57 -4.47 18.89 7.67
C GLY A 57 -4.90 17.51 7.14
N ASP A 58 -5.98 16.99 7.74
CA ASP A 58 -6.49 15.63 7.50
C ASP A 58 -7.20 15.47 6.15
N ARG A 59 -7.69 16.57 5.58
CA ARG A 59 -8.41 16.61 4.30
C ARG A 59 -7.90 17.79 3.47
N ALA A 60 -7.59 17.56 2.19
CA ALA A 60 -7.14 18.61 1.29
C ALA A 60 -7.54 18.35 -0.16
N GLU A 61 -7.62 19.42 -0.95
CA GLU A 61 -7.85 19.32 -2.40
C GLU A 61 -6.66 18.72 -3.15
N ARG A 62 -5.47 18.73 -2.52
CA ARG A 62 -4.26 18.12 -3.03
C ARG A 62 -3.37 17.71 -1.87
N LEU A 63 -2.82 16.50 -1.93
CA LEU A 63 -1.75 16.08 -1.03
C LEU A 63 -0.41 16.38 -1.72
N PRO A 64 0.56 17.00 -1.05
CA PRO A 64 1.90 17.11 -1.59
C PRO A 64 2.51 15.71 -1.74
N ASP A 65 3.33 15.52 -2.77
CA ASP A 65 4.11 14.31 -2.93
C ASP A 65 4.90 14.04 -1.63
N CYS A 66 4.74 12.86 -1.07
CA CYS A 66 5.34 12.49 0.20
C CYS A 66 5.75 11.02 0.18
N ARG A 67 6.61 10.64 1.12
CA ARG A 67 7.01 9.24 1.32
C ARG A 67 6.45 8.71 2.63
N PHE A 68 6.09 7.45 2.67
CA PHE A 68 5.74 6.79 3.92
C PHE A 68 6.99 6.31 4.66
N SER A 69 7.08 6.62 5.96
CA SER A 69 8.03 5.97 6.87
C SER A 69 7.50 4.66 7.43
N GLY A 70 8.40 3.85 7.99
CA GLY A 70 8.04 2.63 8.71
C GLY A 70 7.86 1.37 7.85
N VAL A 71 7.81 1.50 6.52
CA VAL A 71 7.72 0.34 5.62
C VAL A 71 9.09 -0.34 5.52
N LYS A 72 9.21 -1.54 6.09
CA LYS A 72 10.49 -2.26 6.10
C LYS A 72 10.88 -2.69 4.69
N GLY A 73 12.06 -2.25 4.27
CA GLY A 73 12.67 -2.72 3.02
C GLY A 73 12.14 -2.07 1.76
N LEU A 74 11.19 -1.14 1.87
CA LEU A 74 10.58 -0.47 0.72
C LEU A 74 10.60 1.06 0.86
N HIS A 75 10.48 1.73 -0.28
CA HIS A 75 10.13 3.13 -0.39
C HIS A 75 8.76 3.23 -1.07
N LEU A 76 7.79 3.79 -0.35
CA LEU A 76 6.46 4.08 -0.86
C LEU A 76 6.31 5.58 -1.03
N ILE A 77 5.92 6.01 -2.23
CA ILE A 77 5.67 7.42 -2.56
C ILE A 77 4.19 7.60 -2.84
N LEU A 78 3.58 8.56 -2.16
CA LEU A 78 2.24 9.05 -2.45
C LEU A 78 2.32 10.20 -3.45
N LYS A 79 1.45 10.14 -4.46
CA LYS A 79 1.16 11.26 -5.36
C LYS A 79 -0.34 11.41 -5.52
N THR A 80 -0.79 12.65 -5.71
CA THR A 80 -2.20 12.92 -6.04
C THR A 80 -2.28 13.82 -7.25
N ASP A 81 -3.20 13.49 -8.15
CA ASP A 81 -3.57 14.35 -9.26
C ASP A 81 -4.42 15.53 -8.76
N PRO A 82 -4.49 16.64 -9.51
CA PRO A 82 -5.50 17.67 -9.25
C PRO A 82 -6.90 17.05 -9.22
N LEU A 83 -7.77 17.57 -8.34
CA LEU A 83 -9.18 17.16 -8.35
C LEU A 83 -9.91 17.78 -9.55
N ASP A 84 -10.70 16.96 -10.23
CA ASP A 84 -11.67 17.38 -11.22
C ASP A 84 -13.03 17.57 -10.55
N TRP A 85 -13.71 18.69 -10.85
CA TRP A 85 -15.01 19.00 -10.24
C TRP A 85 -16.16 18.50 -11.11
N GLU A 86 -16.71 17.34 -10.75
CA GLU A 86 -17.80 16.70 -11.47
C GLU A 86 -19.18 16.94 -10.82
N MET A 87 -20.25 16.53 -11.50
CA MET A 87 -21.63 16.68 -11.01
C MET A 87 -21.88 15.99 -9.67
N LEU A 88 -21.15 14.92 -9.37
CA LEU A 88 -21.30 14.14 -8.13
C LEU A 88 -20.33 14.57 -7.03
N GLY A 89 -19.55 15.63 -7.26
CA GLY A 89 -18.50 16.11 -6.36
C GLY A 89 -17.11 16.03 -7.00
N PRO A 90 -16.06 16.47 -6.28
CA PRO A 90 -14.71 16.41 -6.79
C PRO A 90 -14.24 14.94 -6.89
N SER A 91 -13.46 14.63 -7.92
CA SER A 91 -12.88 13.32 -8.17
C SER A 91 -11.40 13.45 -8.53
N GLY A 92 -10.61 12.40 -8.32
CA GLY A 92 -9.21 12.39 -8.73
C GLY A 92 -8.52 11.07 -8.42
N PHE A 93 -7.20 11.06 -8.54
CA PHE A 93 -6.40 9.85 -8.34
C PHE A 93 -5.38 10.02 -7.22
N VAL A 94 -5.33 9.02 -6.35
CA VAL A 94 -4.17 8.76 -5.49
C VAL A 94 -3.35 7.67 -6.17
N SER A 95 -2.05 7.93 -6.35
CA SER A 95 -1.10 6.96 -6.89
C SER A 95 -0.03 6.63 -5.84
N ILE A 96 0.29 5.34 -5.75
CA ILE A 96 1.36 4.81 -4.90
C ILE A 96 2.43 4.18 -5.79
N SER A 97 3.66 4.67 -5.67
CA SER A 97 4.84 4.04 -6.27
C SER A 97 5.65 3.31 -5.23
N VAL A 98 6.02 2.06 -5.53
CA VAL A 98 6.75 1.17 -4.63
C VAL A 98 8.12 0.84 -5.22
N MET A 99 9.17 1.04 -4.43
CA MET A 99 10.54 0.67 -4.77
C MET A 99 11.19 -0.12 -3.66
N ASP A 100 12.17 -0.96 -4.00
CA ASP A 100 13.06 -1.56 -3.01
C ASP A 100 14.08 -0.54 -2.46
N ARG A 101 14.87 -0.96 -1.46
CA ARG A 101 15.91 -0.12 -0.84
C ARG A 101 17.02 0.31 -1.79
N GLN A 102 17.13 -0.33 -2.95
CA GLN A 102 18.12 -0.04 -3.98
C GLN A 102 17.55 0.88 -5.06
N GLY A 103 16.30 1.33 -4.94
CA GLY A 103 15.65 2.24 -5.87
C GLY A 103 15.13 1.54 -7.13
N ARG A 104 15.03 0.21 -7.12
CA ARG A 104 14.39 -0.53 -8.21
C ARG A 104 12.88 -0.51 -8.02
N PRO A 105 12.10 -0.16 -9.06
CA PRO A 105 10.64 -0.17 -9.00
C PRO A 105 10.15 -1.61 -8.82
N ILE A 106 9.14 -1.78 -7.97
CA ILE A 106 8.45 -3.05 -7.74
C ILE A 106 7.03 -2.97 -8.32
N ALA A 107 6.31 -1.91 -7.98
CA ALA A 107 4.91 -1.76 -8.34
C ALA A 107 4.51 -0.28 -8.41
N ASP A 108 3.49 0.00 -9.21
CA ASP A 108 2.77 1.27 -9.25
C ASP A 108 1.28 0.95 -9.34
N PHE A 109 0.48 1.59 -8.50
CA PHE A 109 -0.98 1.42 -8.53
C PHE A 109 -1.68 2.72 -8.12
N SER A 110 -2.95 2.83 -8.48
CA SER A 110 -3.75 4.01 -8.23
C SER A 110 -5.18 3.68 -7.84
N GLU A 111 -5.80 4.61 -7.12
CA GLU A 111 -7.19 4.57 -6.72
C GLU A 111 -7.92 5.82 -7.15
N VAL A 112 -9.15 5.63 -7.62
CA VAL A 112 -10.09 6.74 -7.86
C VAL A 112 -10.69 7.18 -6.54
N ILE A 113 -10.55 8.46 -6.25
CA ILE A 113 -11.04 9.14 -5.05
C ILE A 113 -12.23 10.01 -5.42
N HIS A 114 -13.26 9.99 -4.59
CA HIS A 114 -14.43 10.86 -4.66
C HIS A 114 -14.50 11.67 -3.36
N GLY A 115 -14.47 12.99 -3.49
CA GLY A 115 -14.31 13.93 -2.39
C GLY A 115 -12.87 14.39 -2.22
N LEU A 116 -12.63 15.15 -1.15
CA LEU A 116 -11.28 15.62 -0.81
C LEU A 116 -10.34 14.47 -0.47
N TYR A 117 -9.06 14.62 -0.78
CA TYR A 117 -8.05 13.63 -0.43
C TYR A 117 -7.84 13.55 1.07
N VAL A 118 -7.65 12.32 1.55
CA VAL A 118 -7.22 11.98 2.91
C VAL A 118 -5.98 11.10 2.78
N TYR A 119 -4.98 11.30 3.64
CA TYR A 119 -3.76 10.50 3.59
C TYR A 119 -4.07 9.01 3.78
N PRO A 120 -3.51 8.12 2.93
CA PRO A 120 -3.56 6.70 3.18
C PRO A 120 -2.89 6.34 4.51
N GLN A 121 -3.32 5.23 5.10
CA GLN A 121 -2.78 4.71 6.34
C GLN A 121 -1.96 3.45 6.07
N LEU A 122 -0.91 3.28 6.88
CA LEU A 122 -0.14 2.04 6.93
C LEU A 122 -0.47 1.27 8.20
N LEU A 123 -0.91 0.03 8.04
CA LEU A 123 -1.24 -0.85 9.14
C LEU A 123 -0.99 -2.30 8.74
N ASP A 124 -0.45 -3.11 9.63
CA ASP A 124 -0.43 -4.57 9.45
C ASP A 124 -1.84 -5.11 9.71
N VAL A 125 -2.65 -5.22 8.66
CA VAL A 125 -4.05 -5.63 8.82
C VAL A 125 -4.17 -7.15 8.89
N ASN A 126 -3.30 -7.90 8.21
CA ASN A 126 -3.39 -9.36 8.12
C ASN A 126 -2.55 -10.10 9.18
N GLY A 127 -1.72 -9.38 9.95
CA GLY A 127 -0.88 -9.91 11.03
C GLY A 127 0.45 -10.52 10.59
N ASP A 128 0.91 -10.26 9.36
CA ASP A 128 2.13 -10.84 8.80
C ASP A 128 3.41 -10.02 9.12
N ARG A 129 3.27 -8.92 9.87
CA ARG A 129 4.31 -7.95 10.25
C ARG A 129 4.86 -7.11 9.10
N ARG A 130 4.18 -7.08 7.97
CA ARG A 130 4.37 -6.11 6.88
C ARG A 130 3.30 -5.02 6.97
N ALA A 131 3.53 -3.90 6.30
CA ALA A 131 2.61 -2.77 6.37
C ALA A 131 1.69 -2.80 5.15
N ASP A 132 0.40 -2.97 5.39
CA ASP A 132 -0.64 -2.88 4.37
C ASP A 132 -1.12 -1.44 4.22
N LEU A 133 -1.69 -1.13 3.05
CA LEU A 133 -2.17 0.20 2.70
C LEU A 133 -3.69 0.26 2.75
N ILE A 134 -4.20 1.25 3.49
CA ILE A 134 -5.62 1.58 3.57
C ILE A 134 -5.81 2.95 2.89
N ILE A 135 -6.45 2.97 1.72
CA ILE A 135 -6.61 4.17 0.90
C ILE A 135 -8.06 4.66 0.96
N PRO A 136 -8.33 5.85 1.54
CA PRO A 136 -9.67 6.43 1.55
C PRO A 136 -10.12 6.82 0.14
N ARG A 137 -11.17 6.20 -0.38
CA ARG A 137 -11.71 6.39 -1.74
C ARG A 137 -12.95 7.24 -1.82
N SER A 138 -13.76 7.28 -0.78
CA SER A 138 -14.90 8.18 -0.68
C SER A 138 -14.90 8.81 0.69
N THR A 139 -14.76 10.13 0.75
CA THR A 139 -14.47 10.85 2.00
C THR A 139 -15.53 11.88 2.38
N ASP A 140 -16.42 12.23 1.46
CA ASP A 140 -17.53 13.18 1.69
C ASP A 140 -18.88 12.50 1.99
N ALA A 141 -18.92 11.18 1.96
CA ALA A 141 -20.10 10.41 2.32
C ALA A 141 -20.12 10.12 3.84
N VAL A 142 -21.34 9.96 4.40
CA VAL A 142 -21.53 9.51 5.79
C VAL A 142 -20.85 8.16 6.01
N ASN A 143 -20.98 7.25 5.05
CA ASN A 143 -20.24 6.00 5.02
C ASN A 143 -19.06 6.18 4.07
N MET A 144 -17.85 6.25 4.62
CA MET A 144 -16.63 6.34 3.84
C MET A 144 -16.31 4.99 3.20
N VAL A 145 -15.64 5.03 2.06
CA VAL A 145 -15.16 3.83 1.35
C VAL A 145 -13.63 3.82 1.40
N TYR A 146 -13.05 2.68 1.72
CA TYR A 146 -11.59 2.48 1.76
C TYR A 146 -11.22 1.30 0.87
N ALA A 147 -10.20 1.45 0.04
CA ALA A 147 -9.54 0.34 -0.63
C ALA A 147 -8.42 -0.22 0.24
N LEU A 148 -8.29 -1.55 0.24
CA LEU A 148 -7.28 -2.26 1.01
C LEU A 148 -6.28 -2.94 0.08
N TRP A 149 -5.00 -2.64 0.28
CA TRP A 149 -3.89 -3.17 -0.50
C TRP A 149 -2.92 -3.92 0.42
N ILE A 150 -2.73 -5.22 0.18
CA ILE A 150 -1.98 -6.11 1.07
C ILE A 150 -0.57 -6.33 0.54
N GLN A 151 0.42 -6.07 1.39
CA GLN A 151 1.83 -6.22 1.04
C GLN A 151 2.21 -7.71 0.94
N GLN A 152 2.75 -8.10 -0.21
CA GLN A 152 3.27 -9.44 -0.45
C GLN A 152 4.73 -9.56 0.00
N GLU A 153 5.22 -10.80 0.16
CA GLU A 153 6.62 -11.05 0.51
C GLU A 153 7.61 -10.52 -0.54
N SER A 154 7.19 -10.46 -1.81
CA SER A 154 7.97 -9.86 -2.91
C SER A 154 8.16 -8.34 -2.77
N GLY A 155 7.39 -7.67 -1.89
CA GLY A 155 7.30 -6.22 -1.80
C GLY A 155 6.23 -5.60 -2.70
N ASP A 156 5.56 -6.41 -3.53
CA ASP A 156 4.40 -5.99 -4.32
C ASP A 156 3.15 -5.84 -3.45
N PHE A 157 2.07 -5.25 -3.99
CA PHE A 157 0.80 -5.04 -3.32
C PHE A 157 -0.36 -5.59 -4.15
N ILE A 158 -1.29 -6.27 -3.48
CA ILE A 158 -2.50 -6.81 -4.11
C ILE A 158 -3.72 -6.10 -3.55
N HIS A 159 -4.59 -5.61 -4.44
CA HIS A 159 -5.88 -5.03 -4.06
C HIS A 159 -6.79 -6.12 -3.48
N ALA A 160 -6.99 -6.13 -2.17
CA ALA A 160 -7.74 -7.16 -1.46
C ALA A 160 -9.26 -6.94 -1.48
N GLY A 161 -9.72 -5.71 -1.69
CA GLY A 161 -11.14 -5.37 -1.69
C GLY A 161 -11.39 -3.99 -1.10
N GLN A 162 -12.65 -3.73 -0.77
CA GLN A 162 -13.09 -2.46 -0.20
C GLN A 162 -13.85 -2.68 1.10
N VAL A 163 -13.70 -1.73 2.01
CA VAL A 163 -14.44 -1.64 3.27
C VAL A 163 -15.22 -0.34 3.28
N THR A 164 -16.51 -0.42 3.61
CA THR A 164 -17.40 0.75 3.71
C THR A 164 -17.92 0.88 5.12
N GLY A 165 -17.81 2.08 5.70
CA GLY A 165 -18.28 2.35 7.06
C GLY A 165 -18.22 3.82 7.43
N ALA A 166 -19.11 4.24 8.33
CA ALA A 166 -19.00 5.49 9.06
C ALA A 166 -18.05 5.35 10.26
N GLU A 167 -17.98 4.15 10.86
CA GLU A 167 -17.04 3.80 11.91
C GLU A 167 -16.35 2.48 11.53
N ILE A 168 -15.02 2.49 11.49
CA ILE A 168 -14.23 1.30 11.12
C ILE A 168 -13.20 1.02 12.19
N ALA A 169 -13.30 -0.17 12.77
CA ALA A 169 -12.29 -0.71 13.67
C ALA A 169 -11.37 -1.64 12.89
N TRP A 170 -10.13 -1.18 12.69
CA TRP A 170 -9.04 -2.00 12.21
C TRP A 170 -8.38 -2.67 13.41
N THR A 171 -8.55 -3.98 13.57
CA THR A 171 -8.03 -4.69 14.74
C THR A 171 -6.76 -5.46 14.41
N ALA A 172 -5.86 -5.56 15.39
CA ALA A 172 -4.66 -6.37 15.25
C ALA A 172 -5.04 -7.86 15.11
N GLY A 173 -4.67 -8.48 13.98
CA GLY A 173 -4.91 -9.91 13.73
C GLY A 173 -5.90 -10.24 12.62
N GLY A 174 -6.07 -9.40 11.60
CA GLY A 174 -6.85 -9.76 10.41
C GLY A 174 -8.28 -9.27 10.40
N MET A 175 -8.86 -8.93 11.56
CA MET A 175 -10.29 -8.67 11.70
C MET A 175 -10.61 -7.19 11.52
N ILE A 176 -11.65 -6.92 10.74
CA ILE A 176 -12.13 -5.56 10.46
C ILE A 176 -13.63 -5.55 10.78
N ALA A 177 -14.08 -4.56 11.55
CA ALA A 177 -15.49 -4.29 11.75
C ALA A 177 -15.81 -2.90 11.18
N ALA A 178 -16.75 -2.83 10.25
CA ALA A 178 -17.13 -1.60 9.58
C ALA A 178 -18.63 -1.37 9.76
N ALA A 179 -18.97 -0.42 10.62
CA ALA A 179 -20.34 0.00 10.87
C ALA A 179 -20.72 1.12 9.90
N SER A 180 -21.71 0.84 9.06
CA SER A 180 -22.34 1.77 8.13
C SER A 180 -23.66 2.24 8.68
N ARG A 181 -23.93 3.54 8.56
CA ARG A 181 -25.23 4.11 8.90
C ARG A 181 -26.19 3.87 7.75
N THR A 182 -27.32 3.23 8.05
CA THR A 182 -28.38 2.92 7.06
C THR A 182 -29.69 3.64 7.36
N GLY A 183 -29.86 4.18 8.57
CA GLY A 183 -30.98 5.02 8.96
C GLY A 183 -30.62 5.99 10.09
N ALA A 184 -31.62 6.72 10.59
CA ALA A 184 -31.40 7.69 11.68
C ALA A 184 -30.88 7.01 12.96
N SER A 185 -31.36 5.80 13.24
CA SER A 185 -30.94 4.97 14.38
C SER A 185 -30.62 3.53 13.97
N ASP A 186 -30.45 3.29 12.67
CA ASP A 186 -30.22 1.97 12.09
C ASP A 186 -28.84 1.89 11.47
N TRP A 187 -28.18 0.77 11.72
CA TRP A 187 -26.80 0.51 11.32
C TRP A 187 -26.67 -0.86 10.72
N GLU A 188 -25.73 -1.00 9.80
CA GLU A 188 -25.25 -2.30 9.34
C GLU A 188 -23.76 -2.41 9.67
N THR A 189 -23.37 -3.48 10.37
CA THR A 189 -21.97 -3.76 10.66
C THR A 189 -21.51 -4.95 9.85
N ALA A 190 -20.59 -4.71 8.92
CA ALA A 190 -19.90 -5.76 8.19
C ALA A 190 -18.61 -6.15 8.92
N TYR A 191 -18.43 -7.45 9.11
CA TYR A 191 -17.24 -8.03 9.69
C TYR A 191 -16.44 -8.70 8.60
N TYR A 192 -15.17 -8.35 8.48
CA TYR A 192 -14.27 -8.92 7.50
C TYR A 192 -13.07 -9.57 8.15
N ARG A 193 -12.43 -10.46 7.39
CA ARG A 193 -11.07 -10.90 7.63
C ARG A 193 -10.26 -10.83 6.35
N VAL A 194 -9.01 -10.45 6.47
CA VAL A 194 -8.03 -10.62 5.37
C VAL A 194 -7.46 -12.03 5.46
N THR A 195 -7.69 -12.83 4.43
CA THR A 195 -7.12 -14.19 4.31
C THR A 195 -6.21 -14.23 3.09
N GLY A 196 -4.90 -14.38 3.31
CA GLY A 196 -3.90 -14.20 2.25
C GLY A 196 -3.91 -12.75 1.77
N ALA A 197 -4.28 -12.54 0.49
CA ALA A 197 -4.35 -11.22 -0.14
C ALA A 197 -5.80 -10.81 -0.50
N ALA A 198 -6.80 -11.43 0.10
CA ALA A 198 -8.21 -11.16 -0.20
C ALA A 198 -8.99 -10.77 1.06
N LEU A 199 -9.87 -9.78 0.91
CA LEU A 199 -10.83 -9.38 1.93
C LEU A 199 -12.06 -10.30 1.85
N GLN A 200 -12.32 -11.02 2.94
CA GLN A 200 -13.46 -11.92 3.04
C GLN A 200 -14.47 -11.35 4.04
N GLU A 201 -15.73 -11.17 3.60
CA GLU A 201 -16.83 -10.89 4.52
C GLU A 201 -17.17 -12.15 5.33
N LEU A 202 -17.16 -12.01 6.65
CA LEU A 202 -17.51 -13.06 7.60
C LEU A 202 -18.97 -12.96 8.03
N ALA A 203 -19.47 -11.74 8.24
CA ALA A 203 -20.86 -11.50 8.59
C ALA A 203 -21.29 -10.09 8.20
N LEU A 204 -22.58 -9.93 7.93
CA LEU A 204 -23.26 -8.64 7.87
C LEU A 204 -24.40 -8.67 8.88
N VAL A 205 -24.40 -7.69 9.79
CA VAL A 205 -25.39 -7.58 10.86
C VAL A 205 -26.14 -6.27 10.73
N HIS A 206 -27.46 -6.31 10.78
CA HIS A 206 -28.32 -5.15 10.93
C HIS A 206 -28.65 -4.91 12.41
N ALA A 207 -28.44 -3.69 12.87
CA ALA A 207 -28.83 -3.23 14.20
C ALA A 207 -29.89 -2.13 14.06
N ALA A 208 -31.14 -2.49 14.35
CA ALA A 208 -32.27 -1.55 14.28
C ALA A 208 -32.45 -0.83 15.63
N GLY A 209 -32.57 0.50 15.62
CA GLY A 209 -32.90 1.30 16.81
C GLY A 209 -31.78 1.47 17.84
N SER A 210 -30.52 1.19 17.48
CA SER A 210 -29.35 1.30 18.36
C SER A 210 -28.67 2.66 18.24
N GLN A 211 -29.21 3.67 18.93
CA GLN A 211 -28.45 4.89 19.26
C GLN A 211 -28.41 5.03 20.80
N PRO A 212 -27.23 5.07 21.45
CA PRO A 212 -27.15 5.41 22.86
C PRO A 212 -27.85 6.75 23.12
N PRO A 213 -28.76 6.88 24.12
CA PRO A 213 -28.97 5.99 25.27
C PRO A 213 -30.14 5.00 25.14
N ARG A 214 -30.74 4.80 23.96
CA ARG A 214 -31.96 3.97 23.82
C ARG A 214 -31.62 2.48 23.95
N ARG A 215 -32.07 1.85 25.04
CA ARG A 215 -32.10 0.38 25.17
C ARG A 215 -33.18 -0.21 24.25
N GLY A 216 -32.91 -1.37 23.66
CA GLY A 216 -33.91 -2.16 22.91
C GLY A 216 -33.64 -2.37 21.42
N GLY A 217 -32.41 -2.14 20.94
CA GLY A 217 -32.08 -2.42 19.55
C GLY A 217 -32.17 -3.92 19.23
N ARG A 218 -32.65 -4.25 18.02
CA ARG A 218 -32.68 -5.64 17.52
C ARG A 218 -31.44 -5.89 16.67
N CYS A 219 -30.77 -7.00 16.92
CA CYS A 219 -29.63 -7.47 16.15
C CYS A 219 -30.09 -8.59 15.22
N GLU A 220 -29.95 -8.40 13.92
CA GLU A 220 -30.33 -9.36 12.89
C GLU A 220 -29.12 -9.67 12.02
N ILE A 221 -28.83 -10.95 11.82
CA ILE A 221 -27.75 -11.37 10.92
C ILE A 221 -28.33 -11.45 9.51
N LEU A 222 -27.88 -10.55 8.63
CA LEU A 222 -28.28 -10.52 7.22
C LEU A 222 -27.48 -11.53 6.40
N ARG A 223 -26.18 -11.68 6.69
CA ARG A 223 -25.28 -12.63 6.03
C ARG A 223 -24.30 -13.21 7.03
N LEU A 224 -23.95 -14.48 6.84
CA LEU A 224 -22.98 -15.20 7.68
C LEU A 224 -22.19 -16.19 6.82
N ALA A 225 -20.87 -16.15 6.93
CA ALA A 225 -20.00 -17.08 6.23
C ALA A 225 -20.14 -18.50 6.81
N PRO A 226 -19.93 -19.55 6.00
CA PRO A 226 -20.06 -20.93 6.46
C PRO A 226 -19.15 -21.26 7.65
N GLY A 227 -19.66 -22.01 8.62
CA GLY A 227 -18.91 -22.49 9.78
C GLY A 227 -18.73 -21.47 10.91
N LEU A 228 -19.42 -20.33 10.86
CA LEU A 228 -19.44 -19.34 11.93
C LEU A 228 -20.72 -19.44 12.75
N GLU A 229 -20.59 -19.21 14.06
CA GLU A 229 -21.71 -19.22 15.00
C GLU A 229 -22.36 -17.83 15.07
N PRO A 230 -23.70 -17.72 14.83
CA PRO A 230 -24.46 -16.47 14.94
C PRO A 230 -24.22 -15.66 16.21
N THR A 231 -24.09 -16.37 17.35
CA THR A 231 -23.92 -15.78 18.68
C THR A 231 -22.61 -15.01 18.84
N SER A 232 -21.68 -15.16 17.90
CA SER A 232 -20.42 -14.41 17.86
C SER A 232 -20.61 -12.95 17.41
N PHE A 233 -21.72 -12.65 16.74
CA PHE A 233 -21.99 -11.35 16.11
C PHE A 233 -23.22 -10.65 16.69
N CYS A 234 -24.27 -11.42 17.00
CA CYS A 234 -25.44 -10.94 17.72
C CYS A 234 -25.58 -11.71 19.02
N ALA A 235 -25.78 -11.02 20.14
CA ALA A 235 -26.21 -11.70 21.37
C ALA A 235 -27.54 -12.41 21.11
N ALA A 236 -27.70 -13.63 21.65
CA ALA A 236 -28.98 -14.32 21.59
C ALA A 236 -30.07 -13.44 22.25
N PRO A 237 -31.27 -13.37 21.66
CA PRO A 237 -32.36 -12.56 22.20
C PRO A 237 -32.78 -12.99 23.62
#